data_AF-A0A833EAY0-F1
#
_entry.id   AF-A0A833EAY0-F1
#
_cell.length_a   1.000
_cell.length_b   1.000
_cell.length_c   1.000
_cell.angle_alpha   90.00
_cell.angle_beta   90.00
_cell.angle_gamma   90.00
#
_symmetry.space_group_name_H-M   'P 1'
#
loop_
_entity.id
_entity.type
_entity.pdbx_description
1 polymer ?
#
loop_
_entity_poly.entity_id
_entity_poly.type
_entity_poly.pdbx_seq_one_letter_code
_entity_poly.pdbx_strand_id
1 'polypeptide(L)'
;MVRLRSEDVNRLKEILQENKNILFLCHHNADPDAIGAAIALKYLAEILNKSEDKTLIISADSVSKLSKNILEEIGEEVEVVQYPKLLDVVFFVDTSNLNQVKVNTQELKHSTLVVIDHHKKTELSELCTLSIVDEGATSTCEIVSQIFREMGIYPPKNIRVALL
;
A
#
# COMPACT_ATOMS: atom_id res chain seq x y z
N MET A 1 -9.93 -11.48 -13.86
CA MET A 1 -10.57 -11.37 -12.54
C MET A 1 -9.49 -11.67 -11.53
N VAL A 2 -9.28 -10.73 -10.60
CA VAL A 2 -8.21 -10.83 -9.61
C VAL A 2 -8.36 -12.12 -8.80
N ARG A 3 -7.26 -12.85 -8.62
CA ARG A 3 -7.14 -14.10 -7.87
C ARG A 3 -6.70 -13.78 -6.43
N LEU A 4 -7.63 -13.36 -5.60
CA LEU A 4 -7.41 -13.20 -4.16
C LEU A 4 -7.74 -14.48 -3.40
N ARG A 5 -6.87 -14.88 -2.46
CA ARG A 5 -7.17 -15.94 -1.50
C ARG A 5 -7.76 -15.32 -0.25
N SER A 6 -8.87 -15.87 0.25
CA SER A 6 -9.52 -15.35 1.47
C SER A 6 -8.58 -15.37 2.69
N GLU A 7 -7.65 -16.31 2.76
CA GLU A 7 -6.62 -16.36 3.80
C GLU A 7 -5.70 -15.13 3.78
N ASP A 8 -5.26 -14.69 2.59
CA ASP A 8 -4.42 -13.50 2.44
C ASP A 8 -5.18 -12.23 2.85
N VAL A 9 -6.47 -12.14 2.50
CA VAL A 9 -7.33 -11.01 2.88
C VAL A 9 -7.55 -10.96 4.38
N ASN A 10 -7.78 -12.12 5.02
CA ASN A 10 -7.90 -12.20 6.47
C ASN A 10 -6.59 -11.80 7.16
N ARG A 11 -5.45 -12.28 6.65
CA ARG A 11 -4.14 -11.92 7.19
C ARG A 11 -3.83 -10.44 7.04
N LEU A 12 -4.16 -9.84 5.90
CA LEU A 12 -4.07 -8.41 5.68
C LEU A 12 -4.92 -7.65 6.70
N LYS A 13 -6.16 -8.08 6.91
CA LYS A 13 -7.08 -7.46 7.88
C LYS A 13 -6.50 -7.46 9.29
N GLU A 14 -5.93 -8.59 9.74
CA GLU A 14 -5.25 -8.70 11.04
C GLU A 14 -4.10 -7.69 11.14
N ILE A 15 -3.21 -7.65 10.14
CA ILE A 15 -2.08 -6.72 10.12
C ILE A 15 -2.55 -5.26 10.23
N LEU A 16 -3.54 -4.86 9.44
CA LEU A 16 -4.08 -3.51 9.46
C LEU A 16 -4.80 -3.18 10.78
N GLN A 17 -5.45 -4.15 11.40
CA GLN A 17 -6.22 -3.96 12.64
C GLN A 17 -5.33 -3.88 13.89
N GLU A 18 -4.22 -4.62 13.92
CA GLU A 18 -3.36 -4.75 15.11
C GLU A 18 -2.22 -3.73 15.17
N ASN A 19 -1.81 -3.17 14.03
CA ASN A 19 -0.63 -2.29 13.96
C ASN A 19 -0.99 -0.81 13.88
N LYS A 20 -0.26 0.02 14.63
CA LYS A 20 -0.49 1.47 14.75
C LYS A 20 0.44 2.30 13.87
N ASN A 21 1.63 1.80 13.59
CA ASN A 21 2.67 2.51 12.84
C ASN A 21 2.91 1.80 11.52
N ILE A 22 2.35 2.34 10.44
CA ILE A 22 2.35 1.70 9.12
C ILE A 22 2.87 2.69 8.08
N LEU A 23 3.89 2.26 7.35
CA LEU A 23 4.43 2.97 6.19
C LEU A 23 3.93 2.31 4.92
N PHE A 24 3.30 3.07 4.03
CA PHE A 24 2.93 2.68 2.67
C PHE A 24 3.95 3.28 1.71
N LEU A 25 4.91 2.47 1.27
CA LEU A 25 6.04 2.86 0.45
C LEU A 25 5.77 2.53 -1.02
N CYS A 26 5.62 3.58 -1.83
CA CYS A 26 5.43 3.49 -3.27
C CYS A 26 6.77 3.56 -4.02
N HIS A 27 6.79 3.08 -5.26
CA HIS A 27 7.95 3.19 -6.16
C HIS A 27 8.32 4.66 -6.46
N HIS A 28 9.56 4.87 -6.94
CA HIS A 28 10.01 6.17 -7.44
C HIS A 28 9.13 6.67 -8.59
N ASN A 29 8.90 7.99 -8.65
CA ASN A 29 7.94 8.60 -9.56
C ASN A 29 6.55 7.93 -9.44
N ALA A 30 6.08 7.77 -8.20
CA ALA A 30 4.81 7.13 -7.87
C ALA A 30 3.68 7.69 -8.73
N ASP A 31 3.04 6.81 -9.47
CA ASP A 31 2.00 7.14 -10.43
C ASP A 31 0.60 7.02 -9.78
N PRO A 32 -0.50 7.22 -10.52
CA PRO A 32 -1.84 7.11 -9.95
C PRO A 32 -2.16 5.73 -9.37
N ASP A 33 -1.59 4.64 -9.90
CA ASP A 33 -1.88 3.30 -9.42
C ASP A 33 -1.27 3.10 -8.02
N ALA A 34 0.01 3.40 -7.88
CA ALA A 34 0.71 3.33 -6.61
C ALA A 34 0.09 4.23 -5.53
N ILE A 35 -0.20 5.50 -5.89
CA ILE A 35 -0.79 6.46 -4.95
C ILE A 35 -2.23 6.06 -4.60
N GLY A 36 -3.05 5.74 -5.60
CA GLY A 36 -4.44 5.34 -5.39
C GLY A 36 -4.58 4.14 -4.45
N ALA A 37 -3.78 3.11 -4.69
CA ALA A 37 -3.74 1.92 -3.86
C ALA A 37 -3.26 2.24 -2.44
N ALA A 38 -2.21 3.05 -2.28
CA ALA A 38 -1.68 3.43 -0.96
C ALA A 38 -2.70 4.22 -0.14
N ILE A 39 -3.40 5.18 -0.75
CA ILE A 39 -4.48 5.96 -0.10
C ILE A 39 -5.58 5.03 0.40
N ALA A 40 -6.00 4.09 -0.45
CA ALA A 40 -7.08 3.18 -0.12
C ALA A 40 -6.67 2.17 0.98
N LEU A 41 -5.42 1.70 0.98
CA LEU A 41 -4.88 0.85 2.04
C LEU A 41 -4.72 1.60 3.37
N LYS A 42 -4.25 2.86 3.32
CA LYS A 42 -4.20 3.76 4.49
C LYS A 42 -5.60 3.92 5.08
N TYR A 43 -6.61 4.17 4.25
CA TYR A 43 -8.00 4.24 4.70
C TYR A 43 -8.49 2.95 5.38
N LEU A 44 -8.13 1.77 4.85
CA LEU A 44 -8.44 0.49 5.52
C LEU A 44 -7.79 0.42 6.91
N ALA A 45 -6.51 0.79 7.03
CA ALA A 45 -5.83 0.86 8.34
C ALA A 45 -6.54 1.82 9.31
N GLU A 46 -6.98 2.98 8.81
CA GLU A 46 -7.70 3.98 9.59
C GLU A 46 -9.00 3.45 10.18
N ILE A 47 -9.80 2.75 9.37
CA ILE A 47 -11.12 2.28 9.83
C ILE A 47 -11.07 0.96 10.59
N LEU A 48 -10.08 0.09 10.32
CA LEU A 48 -9.97 -1.22 10.97
C LEU A 48 -9.33 -1.10 12.36
N ASN A 49 -8.27 -0.32 12.51
CA ASN A 49 -7.65 -0.09 13.81
C ASN A 49 -8.32 1.10 14.52
N LYS A 50 -8.92 0.87 15.69
CA LYS A 50 -9.64 1.92 16.45
C LYS A 50 -8.75 2.74 17.40
N SER A 51 -7.45 2.51 17.43
CA SER A 51 -6.51 3.33 18.22
C SER A 51 -6.54 4.77 17.74
N GLU A 52 -6.57 5.73 18.66
CA GLU A 52 -6.46 7.16 18.35
C GLU A 52 -5.00 7.58 18.08
N ASP A 53 -4.05 6.89 18.71
CA ASP A 53 -2.62 7.08 18.49
C ASP A 53 -2.16 6.12 17.40
N LYS A 54 -2.13 6.59 16.15
CA LYS A 54 -1.66 5.86 14.96
C LYS A 54 -0.81 6.78 14.10
N THR A 55 0.26 6.22 13.54
CA THR A 55 1.13 6.87 12.56
C THR A 55 1.00 6.13 11.24
N LEU A 56 0.24 6.69 10.30
CA LEU A 56 0.01 6.11 8.97
C LEU A 56 0.59 7.04 7.92
N ILE A 57 1.68 6.62 7.28
CA ILE A 57 2.45 7.47 6.36
C ILE A 57 2.43 6.84 4.97
N ILE A 58 2.11 7.62 3.95
CA ILE A 58 2.39 7.27 2.56
C ILE A 58 3.68 7.97 2.17
N SER A 59 4.63 7.26 1.56
CA SER A 59 5.91 7.83 1.15
C SER A 59 6.34 7.33 -0.22
N ALA A 60 7.05 8.20 -0.95
CA ALA A 60 7.71 7.89 -2.21
C ALA A 60 8.94 8.78 -2.40
N ASP A 61 9.93 8.33 -3.17
CA ASP A 61 11.10 9.14 -3.54
C ASP A 61 10.67 10.37 -4.38
N SER A 62 9.70 10.18 -5.26
CA SER A 62 9.07 11.26 -6.04
C SER A 62 7.66 10.85 -6.47
N VAL A 63 6.84 11.85 -6.80
CA VAL A 63 5.43 11.66 -7.18
C VAL A 63 5.19 12.28 -8.56
N SER A 64 4.50 11.54 -9.43
CA SER A 64 4.17 11.98 -10.79
C SER A 64 3.29 13.25 -10.80
N LYS A 65 3.30 14.02 -11.89
CA LYS A 65 2.45 15.21 -12.02
C LYS A 65 0.96 14.87 -11.92
N LEU A 66 0.53 13.73 -12.48
CA LEU A 66 -0.86 13.31 -12.45
C LEU A 66 -1.28 12.94 -11.02
N SER A 67 -0.43 12.22 -10.30
CA SER A 67 -0.68 11.86 -8.90
C SER A 67 -0.75 13.07 -7.98
N LYS A 68 0.00 14.15 -8.23
CA LYS A 68 -0.13 15.41 -7.48
C LYS A 68 -1.53 16.00 -7.58
N ASN A 69 -2.13 15.99 -8.76
CA ASN A 69 -3.51 16.47 -8.94
C ASN A 69 -4.51 15.60 -8.15
N ILE A 70 -4.30 14.28 -8.13
CA ILE A 70 -5.14 13.34 -7.36
C ILE A 70 -5.04 13.62 -5.86
N LEU A 71 -3.81 13.82 -5.35
CA LEU A 71 -3.57 14.15 -3.95
C LEU A 71 -4.25 15.47 -3.54
N GLU A 72 -4.14 16.51 -4.39
CA GLU A 72 -4.81 17.80 -4.18
C GLU A 72 -6.33 17.66 -4.16
N GLU A 73 -6.92 16.87 -5.06
CA GLU A 73 -8.38 16.64 -5.10
C GLU A 73 -8.89 15.87 -3.89
N ILE A 74 -8.13 14.87 -3.42
CA ILE A 74 -8.50 14.03 -2.29
C ILE A 74 -8.23 14.71 -0.95
N GLY A 75 -7.28 15.65 -0.91
CA GLY A 75 -6.80 16.28 0.32
C GLY A 75 -5.92 15.34 1.15
N GLU A 76 -5.09 14.53 0.48
CA GLU A 76 -4.18 13.58 1.10
C GLU A 76 -2.72 13.98 0.86
N GLU A 77 -1.83 13.61 1.78
CA GLU A 77 -0.41 13.97 1.72
C GLU A 77 0.49 12.74 1.55
N VAL A 78 1.59 12.95 0.85
CA VAL A 78 2.65 11.95 0.67
C VAL A 78 3.96 12.55 1.13
N GLU A 79 4.67 11.83 1.99
CA GLU A 79 6.02 12.18 2.40
C GLU A 79 7.00 11.91 1.25
N VAL A 80 7.41 12.98 0.56
CA VAL A 80 8.35 12.89 -0.57
C VAL A 80 9.78 12.96 -0.06
N VAL A 81 10.35 11.79 0.24
CA VAL A 81 11.71 11.66 0.78
C VAL A 81 12.40 10.44 0.16
N GLN A 82 13.72 10.52 0.02
CA GLN A 82 14.50 9.42 -0.53
C GLN A 82 14.58 8.24 0.44
N TYR A 83 14.77 8.47 1.73
CA TYR A 83 14.89 7.39 2.71
C TYR A 83 13.92 7.64 3.86
N PRO A 84 12.65 7.21 3.74
CA PRO A 84 11.69 7.38 4.80
C PRO A 84 12.08 6.56 6.02
N LYS A 85 11.68 7.04 7.19
CA LYS A 85 11.84 6.29 8.44
C LYS A 85 10.94 5.06 8.37
N LEU A 86 11.53 3.88 8.54
CA LEU A 86 10.76 2.64 8.62
C LEU A 86 9.93 2.59 9.92
N LEU A 87 8.74 2.02 9.79
CA LEU A 87 7.80 1.82 10.90
C LEU A 87 7.63 0.33 11.20
N ASP A 88 6.79 -0.01 12.18
CA ASP A 88 6.55 -1.39 12.62
C ASP A 88 6.08 -2.29 11.47
N VAL A 89 5.27 -1.73 10.55
CA VAL A 89 4.84 -2.40 9.32
C VAL A 89 5.18 -1.54 8.11
N VAL A 90 5.73 -2.17 7.08
CA VAL A 90 6.06 -1.54 5.80
C VAL A 90 5.31 -2.27 4.68
N PHE A 91 4.43 -1.54 4.01
CA PHE A 91 3.76 -1.96 2.79
C PHE A 91 4.56 -1.47 1.59
N PHE A 92 4.99 -2.39 0.75
CA PHE A 92 5.47 -2.10 -0.59
C PHE A 92 4.25 -2.11 -1.52
N VAL A 93 3.91 -0.94 -2.07
CA VAL A 93 2.72 -0.74 -2.89
C VAL A 93 3.15 -0.48 -4.33
N ASP A 94 2.61 -1.29 -5.24
CA ASP A 94 2.87 -1.20 -6.68
C ASP A 94 4.37 -1.23 -7.02
N THR A 95 5.09 -2.12 -6.34
CA THR A 95 6.53 -2.29 -6.55
C THR A 95 6.91 -3.74 -6.42
N SER A 96 7.60 -4.22 -7.46
CA SER A 96 8.00 -5.60 -7.57
C SER A 96 9.40 -5.84 -7.03
N ASN A 97 10.23 -4.78 -6.88
CA ASN A 97 11.64 -4.90 -6.55
C ASN A 97 12.11 -3.76 -5.63
N LEU A 98 12.96 -4.09 -4.64
CA LEU A 98 13.55 -3.10 -3.74
C LEU A 98 14.34 -1.99 -4.45
N ASN A 99 14.87 -2.23 -5.65
CA ASN A 99 15.56 -1.21 -6.44
C ASN A 99 14.65 -0.09 -6.95
N GLN A 100 13.33 -0.32 -6.99
CA GLN A 100 12.35 0.68 -7.41
C GLN A 100 11.98 1.64 -6.28
N VAL A 101 12.38 1.33 -5.05
CA VAL A 101 12.19 2.16 -3.85
C VAL A 101 13.55 2.53 -3.27
N LYS A 102 13.61 3.64 -2.55
CA LYS A 102 14.81 4.05 -1.82
C LYS A 102 14.55 3.79 -0.34
N VAL A 103 15.27 2.81 0.22
CA VAL A 103 15.03 2.31 1.59
C VAL A 103 16.30 1.74 2.21
N ASN A 104 16.43 1.84 3.53
CA ASN A 104 17.50 1.15 4.25
C ASN A 104 17.18 -0.34 4.41
N THR A 105 17.71 -1.17 3.50
CA THR A 105 17.42 -2.60 3.47
C THR A 105 17.87 -3.35 4.72
N GLN A 106 18.87 -2.85 5.45
CA GLN A 106 19.34 -3.47 6.70
C GLN A 106 18.34 -3.31 7.84
N GLU A 107 17.51 -2.27 7.80
CA GLU A 107 16.51 -1.98 8.82
C GLU A 107 15.19 -2.72 8.58
N LEU A 108 14.92 -3.17 7.35
CA LEU A 108 13.70 -3.90 6.99
C LEU A 108 13.44 -5.14 7.86
N LYS A 109 14.49 -5.79 8.36
CA LYS A 109 14.39 -6.96 9.26
C LYS A 109 13.68 -6.67 10.60
N HIS A 110 13.51 -5.39 10.94
CA HIS A 110 12.84 -4.95 12.17
C HIS A 110 11.35 -4.65 11.95
N SER A 111 10.88 -4.71 10.70
CA SER A 111 9.50 -4.44 10.32
C SER A 111 8.79 -5.71 9.85
N THR A 112 7.47 -5.75 10.03
CA THR A 112 6.63 -6.68 9.26
C THR A 112 6.51 -6.15 7.83
N LEU A 113 6.82 -6.98 6.85
CA LEU A 113 6.85 -6.56 5.45
C LEU A 113 5.64 -7.11 4.71
N VAL A 114 4.93 -6.25 4.00
CA VAL A 114 3.79 -6.62 3.15
C VAL A 114 4.03 -6.10 1.75
N VAL A 115 3.75 -6.89 0.72
CA VAL A 115 3.74 -6.42 -0.67
C VAL A 115 2.36 -6.61 -1.29
N ILE A 116 1.87 -5.57 -1.95
CA ILE A 116 0.66 -5.60 -2.77
C ILE A 116 1.05 -5.03 -4.14
N ASP A 117 0.98 -5.88 -5.16
CA ASP A 117 1.52 -5.55 -6.48
C ASP A 117 0.83 -6.38 -7.57
N HIS A 118 0.79 -5.89 -8.79
CA HIS A 118 0.25 -6.61 -9.96
C HIS A 118 1.34 -7.02 -10.97
N HIS A 119 2.60 -6.66 -10.73
CA HIS A 119 3.71 -7.08 -11.56
C HIS A 119 4.17 -8.52 -11.25
N LYS A 120 5.15 -9.00 -12.02
CA LYS A 120 5.73 -10.33 -11.83
C LYS A 120 6.37 -10.47 -10.45
N LYS A 121 6.11 -11.59 -9.78
CA LYS A 121 6.76 -11.91 -8.51
C LYS A 121 8.29 -11.93 -8.64
N THR A 122 8.96 -11.31 -7.66
CA THR A 122 10.42 -11.32 -7.53
C THR A 122 10.85 -11.68 -6.11
N GLU A 123 12.14 -11.61 -5.81
CA GLU A 123 12.72 -11.78 -4.47
C GLU A 123 12.03 -10.94 -3.38
N LEU A 124 11.50 -9.76 -3.72
CA LEU A 124 10.74 -8.95 -2.76
C LEU A 124 9.51 -9.69 -2.23
N SER A 125 8.80 -10.42 -3.09
CA SER A 125 7.61 -11.18 -2.69
C SER A 125 7.93 -12.34 -1.74
N GLU A 126 9.15 -12.89 -1.82
CA GLU A 126 9.63 -13.95 -0.93
C GLU A 126 10.15 -13.40 0.40
N LEU A 127 10.64 -12.16 0.41
CA LEU A 127 11.08 -11.45 1.60
C LEU A 127 9.91 -11.01 2.50
N CYS A 128 8.75 -10.74 1.92
CA CYS A 128 7.59 -10.22 2.64
C CYS A 128 6.88 -11.29 3.48
N THR A 129 6.48 -10.90 4.70
CA THR A 129 5.64 -11.70 5.60
C THR A 129 4.27 -12.00 5.00
N LEU A 130 3.73 -11.08 4.19
CA LEU A 130 2.51 -11.26 3.40
C LEU A 130 2.74 -10.73 1.98
N SER A 131 2.38 -11.53 0.98
CA SER A 131 2.48 -11.16 -0.43
C SER A 131 1.13 -11.37 -1.11
N ILE A 132 0.52 -10.28 -1.56
CA ILE A 132 -0.69 -10.28 -2.38
C ILE A 132 -0.28 -9.79 -3.76
N VAL A 133 0.07 -10.72 -4.63
CA VAL A 133 0.50 -10.40 -6.00
C VAL A 133 -0.30 -11.17 -7.02
N ASP A 134 -0.91 -10.45 -7.95
CA ASP A 134 -1.66 -11.01 -9.07
C ASP A 134 -1.27 -10.39 -10.42
N GLU A 135 -0.46 -11.13 -11.18
CA GLU A 135 -0.02 -10.78 -12.53
C GLU A 135 -1.16 -10.66 -13.55
N GLY A 136 -2.36 -11.16 -13.21
CA GLY A 136 -3.56 -11.05 -14.02
C GLY A 136 -4.40 -9.81 -13.76
N ALA A 137 -4.06 -9.00 -12.75
CA ALA A 137 -4.73 -7.74 -12.45
C ALA A 137 -4.17 -6.61 -13.34
N THR A 138 -5.04 -5.68 -13.74
CA THR A 138 -4.65 -4.55 -14.60
C THR A 138 -3.85 -3.49 -13.84
N SER A 139 -4.01 -3.45 -12.51
CA SER A 139 -3.44 -2.44 -11.64
C SER A 139 -3.45 -2.91 -10.18
N THR A 140 -2.57 -2.32 -9.35
CA THR A 140 -2.57 -2.51 -7.90
C THR A 140 -3.88 -1.97 -7.27
N CYS A 141 -4.44 -0.88 -7.81
CA CYS A 141 -5.77 -0.37 -7.49
C CYS A 141 -6.89 -1.40 -7.73
N GLU A 142 -6.81 -2.21 -8.79
CA GLU A 142 -7.80 -3.29 -9.01
C GLU A 142 -7.73 -4.32 -7.88
N ILE A 143 -6.53 -4.73 -7.49
CA ILE A 143 -6.30 -5.66 -6.37
C ILE A 143 -6.90 -5.09 -5.10
N VAL A 144 -6.57 -3.84 -4.75
CA VAL A 144 -7.10 -3.18 -3.55
C VAL A 144 -8.61 -3.05 -3.61
N SER A 145 -9.19 -2.69 -4.76
CA SER A 145 -10.65 -2.63 -4.96
C SER A 145 -11.33 -3.98 -4.67
N GLN A 146 -10.71 -5.10 -5.07
CA GLN A 146 -11.21 -6.43 -4.76
C GLN A 146 -11.04 -6.79 -3.28
N ILE A 147 -9.97 -6.34 -2.62
CA ILE A 147 -9.80 -6.48 -1.16
C ILE A 147 -10.97 -5.79 -0.42
N PHE A 148 -11.36 -4.57 -0.81
CA PHE A 148 -12.54 -3.90 -0.24
C PHE A 148 -13.81 -4.75 -0.38
N ARG A 149 -14.03 -5.35 -1.57
CA ARG A 149 -15.18 -6.22 -1.84
C ARG A 149 -15.18 -7.46 -0.96
N GLU A 150 -14.05 -8.16 -0.88
CA GLU A 150 -13.89 -9.36 -0.05
C GLU A 150 -14.09 -9.06 1.46
N MET A 151 -13.66 -7.89 1.91
CA MET A 151 -13.90 -7.44 3.29
C MET A 151 -15.35 -6.96 3.54
N GLY A 152 -16.17 -6.83 2.50
CA GLY A 152 -17.53 -6.29 2.60
C GLY A 152 -17.58 -4.79 2.94
N ILE A 153 -16.54 -4.04 2.58
CA ILE A 153 -16.40 -2.61 2.90
C ILE A 153 -16.68 -1.79 1.66
N TYR A 154 -17.60 -0.84 1.76
CA TYR A 154 -17.88 0.13 0.70
C TYR A 154 -17.14 1.46 0.97
N PRO A 155 -16.10 1.81 0.19
CA PRO A 155 -15.31 3.00 0.45
C PRO A 155 -16.07 4.31 0.12
N PRO A 156 -15.77 5.41 0.85
CA PRO A 156 -16.33 6.73 0.57
C PRO A 156 -15.87 7.24 -0.80
N LYS A 157 -16.53 8.30 -1.29
CA LYS A 157 -16.33 8.80 -2.66
C LYS A 157 -14.88 9.14 -2.98
N ASN A 158 -14.17 9.85 -2.09
CA ASN A 158 -12.78 10.24 -2.29
C ASN A 158 -11.85 9.02 -2.44
N ILE A 159 -12.02 7.98 -1.63
CA ILE A 159 -11.24 6.75 -1.74
C ILE A 159 -11.57 5.98 -3.02
N ARG A 160 -12.84 6.00 -3.45
CA ARG A 160 -13.21 5.42 -4.76
C ARG A 160 -12.58 6.17 -5.92
N VAL A 161 -12.51 7.50 -5.86
CA VAL A 161 -11.83 8.33 -6.87
C VAL A 161 -10.33 8.01 -6.92
N ALA A 162 -9.71 7.75 -5.77
CA ALA A 162 -8.32 7.30 -5.71
C ALA A 162 -8.07 5.97 -6.46
N LEU A 163 -9.07 5.08 -6.47
CA LEU A 163 -8.99 3.75 -7.07
C LEU A 163 -9.45 3.68 -8.54
N LEU A 164 -9.73 4.81 -9.19
CA LEU A 164 -10.14 4.88 -10.61
C LEU A 164 -8.94 4.83 -11.55
#